data_AF-A0A517WV51-F1
#
_entry.id   AF-A0A517WV51-F1
#
_cell.length_a   1.000
_cell.length_b   1.000
_cell.length_c   1.000
_cell.angle_alpha   90.00
_cell.angle_beta   90.00
_cell.angle_gamma   90.00
#
_symmetry.space_group_name_H-M   'P 1'
#
loop_
_entity.id
_entity.type
_entity.pdbx_description
1 polymer ?
#
loop_
_entity_poly.entity_id
_entity_poly.type
_entity_poly.pdbx_seq_one_letter_code
_entity_poly.pdbx_strand_id
1 'polypeptide(L)'
;MHKSGVVFVWLIAATAVGAVLLTSKMLDVRGSWLKAVEKNAEQIQKNKVEIEAKEEESKTLRGELTRLMLGWDRYWDANVTVANQQTGAIQVNIGGNQGLGSAQQGDNPAAQPIIFAFQPDQSKPSGVAYVGAFRVSALEANGAQLIPVAPPQPGEVTTWKNGGWRLRALVPPNYISTLVTLRDDLVEREQQLKRKQDRIQDLNRLLVAAKERLDARISELIGSENAPQEQALPVELRIGLVAGLEVEEQMRNQEFQETDKLRRDLLRVYKTQQSLIQEVSELTKQLPTKK
;
A
#
# COMPACT_ATOMS: atom_id res chain seq x y z
N MET A 1 -57.52 -60.50 87.88
CA MET A 1 -56.42 -59.70 87.30
C MET A 1 -56.48 -58.29 87.87
N HIS A 2 -55.44 -57.84 88.58
CA HIS A 2 -55.44 -56.53 89.26
C HIS A 2 -55.57 -55.38 88.26
N LYS A 3 -56.53 -54.46 88.49
CA LYS A 3 -56.76 -53.28 87.64
C LYS A 3 -55.51 -52.40 87.45
N SER A 4 -54.58 -52.44 88.41
CA SER A 4 -53.28 -51.75 88.31
C SER A 4 -52.36 -52.33 87.22
N GLY A 5 -52.35 -53.65 87.01
CA GLY A 5 -51.50 -54.29 86.01
C GLY A 5 -51.88 -53.93 84.57
N VAL A 6 -53.18 -53.80 84.28
CA VAL A 6 -53.68 -53.43 82.94
C VAL A 6 -53.30 -51.99 82.59
N VAL A 7 -53.38 -51.07 83.56
CA VAL A 7 -52.97 -49.67 83.36
C VAL A 7 -51.47 -49.55 83.12
N PHE A 8 -50.65 -50.30 83.85
CA PHE A 8 -49.19 -50.33 83.62
C PHE A 8 -48.82 -50.89 82.25
N VAL A 9 -49.49 -51.95 81.77
CA VAL A 9 -49.24 -52.51 80.44
C VAL A 9 -49.60 -51.51 79.34
N TRP A 10 -50.72 -50.78 79.46
CA TRP A 10 -51.07 -49.73 78.50
C TRP A 10 -50.09 -48.56 78.50
N LEU A 11 -49.58 -48.17 79.67
CA LEU A 11 -48.60 -47.09 79.79
C LEU A 11 -47.25 -47.50 79.19
N ILE A 12 -46.80 -48.73 79.44
CA ILE A 12 -45.60 -49.29 78.79
C ILE A 12 -45.79 -49.36 77.28
N ALA A 13 -46.94 -49.83 76.78
CA ALA A 13 -47.22 -49.87 75.35
C ALA A 13 -47.20 -48.48 74.70
N ALA A 14 -47.81 -47.47 75.34
CA ALA A 14 -47.78 -46.09 74.86
C ALA A 14 -46.37 -45.48 74.84
N THR A 15 -45.57 -45.73 75.89
CA THR A 15 -44.16 -45.28 75.92
C THR A 15 -43.29 -45.99 74.88
N ALA A 16 -43.52 -47.27 74.62
CA ALA A 16 -42.80 -48.01 73.58
C ALA A 16 -43.11 -47.48 72.18
N VAL A 17 -44.38 -47.20 71.86
CA VAL A 17 -44.77 -46.58 70.58
C VAL A 17 -44.19 -45.17 70.45
N GLY A 18 -44.23 -44.36 71.53
CA GLY A 18 -43.61 -43.04 71.56
C GLY A 18 -42.10 -43.07 71.33
N ALA A 19 -41.41 -44.04 71.95
CA ALA A 19 -39.97 -44.23 71.80
C ALA A 19 -39.59 -44.62 70.35
N VAL A 20 -40.38 -45.50 69.71
CA VAL A 20 -40.14 -45.90 68.30
C VAL A 20 -40.31 -44.70 67.34
N LEU A 21 -41.35 -43.88 67.54
CA LEU A 21 -41.58 -42.69 66.71
C LEU A 21 -40.48 -41.63 66.89
N LEU A 22 -40.04 -41.39 68.13
CA LEU A 22 -38.93 -40.48 68.42
C LEU A 22 -37.62 -41.00 67.84
N THR A 23 -37.36 -42.30 67.92
CA THR A 23 -36.16 -42.92 67.34
C THR A 23 -36.17 -42.82 65.82
N SER A 24 -37.32 -43.02 65.17
CA SER A 24 -37.47 -42.81 63.72
C SER A 24 -37.18 -41.36 63.31
N LYS A 25 -37.73 -40.37 64.02
CA LYS A 25 -37.43 -38.96 63.73
C LYS A 25 -35.96 -38.60 63.99
N MET A 26 -35.36 -39.17 65.02
CA MET A 26 -33.93 -38.97 65.31
C MET A 26 -33.03 -39.57 64.23
N LEU A 27 -33.40 -40.72 63.67
CA LEU A 27 -32.71 -41.33 62.54
C LEU A 27 -32.85 -40.51 61.25
N ASP A 28 -34.03 -39.95 60.98
CA ASP A 28 -34.24 -39.06 59.82
C ASP A 28 -33.42 -37.78 59.92
N VAL A 29 -33.39 -37.17 61.11
CA VAL A 29 -32.54 -35.98 61.38
C VAL A 29 -31.07 -36.34 61.23
N ARG A 30 -30.62 -37.47 61.79
CA ARG A 30 -29.23 -37.92 61.60
C ARG A 30 -28.90 -38.16 60.12
N GLY A 31 -29.84 -38.75 59.37
CA GLY A 31 -29.70 -38.96 57.93
C GLY A 31 -29.63 -37.65 57.14
N SER A 32 -30.41 -36.64 57.50
CA SER A 32 -30.36 -35.32 56.85
C SER A 32 -29.06 -34.58 57.16
N TRP A 33 -28.56 -34.66 58.40
CA TRP A 33 -27.24 -34.13 58.76
C TRP A 33 -26.10 -34.85 58.03
N LEU A 34 -26.14 -36.18 57.92
CA LEU A 34 -25.15 -36.93 57.16
C LEU A 34 -25.14 -36.54 55.68
N LYS A 35 -26.32 -36.42 55.05
CA LYS A 35 -26.43 -35.93 53.66
C LYS A 35 -25.93 -34.49 53.51
N ALA A 36 -26.19 -33.62 54.49
CA ALA A 36 -25.69 -32.24 54.47
C ALA A 36 -24.16 -32.20 54.62
N VAL A 37 -23.59 -33.04 55.49
CA VAL A 37 -22.13 -33.17 55.66
C VAL A 37 -21.47 -33.71 54.40
N GLU A 38 -22.04 -34.74 53.77
CA GLU A 38 -21.55 -35.32 52.52
C GLU A 38 -21.58 -34.29 51.39
N LYS A 39 -22.71 -33.59 51.21
CA LYS A 39 -22.84 -32.51 50.23
C LYS A 39 -21.84 -31.36 50.48
N ASN A 40 -21.64 -30.97 51.73
CA ASN A 40 -20.65 -29.96 52.08
C ASN A 40 -19.22 -30.43 51.81
N ALA A 41 -18.91 -31.70 52.06
CA ALA A 41 -17.60 -32.27 51.75
C ALA A 41 -17.34 -32.28 50.23
N GLU A 42 -18.32 -32.69 49.42
CA GLU A 42 -18.24 -32.61 47.95
C GLU A 42 -18.07 -31.16 47.47
N GLN A 43 -18.83 -30.23 48.05
CA GLN A 43 -18.73 -28.82 47.67
C GLN A 43 -17.38 -28.22 48.05
N ILE A 44 -16.84 -28.56 49.23
CA ILE A 44 -15.51 -28.14 49.66
C ILE A 44 -14.45 -28.70 48.70
N GLN A 45 -14.58 -29.97 48.30
CA GLN A 45 -13.63 -30.59 47.36
C GLN A 45 -13.69 -29.91 45.98
N LYS A 46 -14.89 -29.65 45.45
CA LYS A 46 -15.08 -28.92 44.18
C LYS A 46 -14.51 -27.51 44.26
N ASN A 47 -14.86 -26.76 45.31
CA ASN A 47 -14.38 -25.40 45.52
C ASN A 47 -12.85 -25.38 45.65
N LYS A 48 -12.24 -26.38 46.30
CA LYS A 48 -10.78 -26.47 46.43
C LYS A 48 -10.11 -26.63 45.07
N VAL A 49 -10.63 -27.52 44.22
CA VAL A 49 -10.11 -27.71 42.85
C VAL A 49 -10.29 -26.45 42.01
N GLU A 50 -11.44 -25.76 42.10
CA GLU A 50 -11.67 -24.51 41.38
C GLU A 50 -10.75 -23.38 41.87
N ILE A 51 -10.52 -23.27 43.18
CA ILE A 51 -9.59 -22.29 43.76
C ILE A 51 -8.17 -22.57 43.28
N GLU A 52 -7.71 -23.82 43.34
CA GLU A 52 -6.37 -24.20 42.86
C GLU A 52 -6.19 -23.85 41.36
N ALA A 53 -7.18 -24.15 40.52
CA ALA A 53 -7.14 -23.80 39.10
C ALA A 53 -7.11 -22.27 38.87
N LYS A 54 -7.90 -21.51 39.64
CA LYS A 54 -7.94 -20.04 39.55
C LYS A 54 -6.67 -19.38 40.09
N GLU A 55 -6.06 -19.95 41.11
CA GLU A 55 -4.76 -19.51 41.62
C GLU A 55 -3.65 -19.75 40.59
N GLU A 56 -3.66 -20.91 39.93
CA GLU A 56 -2.73 -21.21 38.85
C GLU A 56 -2.91 -20.24 37.67
N GLU A 57 -4.15 -20.01 37.23
CA GLU A 57 -4.49 -19.04 36.19
C GLU A 57 -4.04 -17.61 36.59
N SER A 58 -4.26 -17.20 37.83
CA SER A 58 -3.80 -15.89 38.32
C SER A 58 -2.28 -15.79 38.30
N LYS A 59 -1.58 -16.86 38.69
CA LYS A 59 -0.12 -16.91 38.70
C LYS A 59 0.45 -16.87 37.27
N THR A 60 -0.16 -17.57 36.31
CA THR A 60 0.25 -17.51 34.90
C THR A 60 0.00 -16.13 34.31
N LEU A 61 -1.20 -15.55 34.49
CA LEU A 61 -1.54 -14.20 34.04
C LEU A 61 -0.62 -13.14 34.65
N ARG A 62 -0.30 -13.23 35.94
CA ARG A 62 0.69 -12.34 36.58
C ARG A 62 2.08 -12.54 36.00
N GLY A 63 2.47 -13.79 35.71
CA GLY A 63 3.73 -14.11 35.05
C GLY A 63 3.81 -13.54 33.63
N GLU A 64 2.75 -13.66 32.85
CA GLU A 64 2.62 -13.08 31.51
C GLU A 64 2.63 -11.56 31.55
N LEU A 65 1.83 -10.95 32.44
CA LEU A 65 1.84 -9.51 32.66
C LEU A 65 3.24 -9.03 33.05
N THR A 66 3.92 -9.73 33.95
CA THR A 66 5.29 -9.40 34.35
C THR A 66 6.24 -9.54 33.19
N ARG A 67 6.15 -10.60 32.36
CA ARG A 67 6.98 -10.78 31.16
C ARG A 67 6.72 -9.71 30.10
N LEU A 68 5.47 -9.34 29.90
CA LEU A 68 5.08 -8.24 29.01
C LEU A 68 5.65 -6.93 29.54
N MET A 69 5.46 -6.64 30.83
CA MET A 69 5.96 -5.42 31.49
C MET A 69 7.48 -5.36 31.57
N LEU A 70 8.18 -6.48 31.72
CA LEU A 70 9.66 -6.54 31.73
C LEU A 70 10.27 -6.02 30.43
N GLY A 71 9.53 -6.11 29.31
CA GLY A 71 9.93 -5.54 28.03
C GLY A 71 9.65 -4.04 27.89
N TRP A 72 8.92 -3.43 28.82
CA TRP A 72 8.62 -2.00 28.82
C TRP A 72 9.33 -1.37 30.02
N ASP A 73 10.44 -0.68 29.75
CA ASP A 73 11.17 0.09 30.76
C ASP A 73 10.35 1.32 31.21
N ARG A 74 11.00 2.29 31.87
CA ARG A 74 10.43 3.55 32.30
C ARG A 74 9.60 4.25 31.21
N TYR A 75 8.49 4.82 31.66
CA TYR A 75 7.67 5.73 30.86
C TYR A 75 7.55 7.10 31.56
N TRP A 76 7.26 8.11 30.76
CA TRP A 76 6.95 9.46 31.22
C TRP A 76 5.69 9.94 30.52
N ASP A 77 4.75 10.48 31.29
CA ASP A 77 3.67 11.26 30.72
C ASP A 77 4.15 12.73 30.70
N ALA A 78 4.41 13.25 29.50
CA ALA A 78 5.05 14.54 29.29
C ALA A 78 4.20 15.42 28.39
N ASN A 79 4.24 16.73 28.62
CA ASN A 79 3.65 17.69 27.69
C ASN A 79 4.64 17.93 26.55
N VAL A 80 4.21 17.62 25.33
CA VAL A 80 5.02 17.70 24.12
C VAL A 80 4.54 18.85 23.25
N THR A 81 5.49 19.64 22.79
CA THR A 81 5.29 20.69 21.79
C THR A 81 6.08 20.34 20.54
N VAL A 82 5.42 20.29 19.39
CA VAL A 82 6.08 20.15 18.09
C VAL A 82 6.78 21.47 17.77
N ALA A 83 8.09 21.51 17.99
CA ALA A 83 8.91 22.72 17.85
C ALA A 83 9.18 23.08 16.39
N ASN A 84 9.27 22.09 15.50
CA ASN A 84 9.48 22.32 14.07
C ASN A 84 8.65 21.35 13.22
N GLN A 85 7.70 21.89 12.46
CA GLN A 85 6.79 21.12 11.62
C GLN A 85 7.44 20.54 10.34
N GLN A 86 8.59 21.08 9.92
CA GLN A 86 9.32 20.58 8.75
C GLN A 86 10.23 19.41 9.11
N THR A 87 10.93 19.50 10.24
CA THR A 87 11.88 18.46 10.67
C THR A 87 11.26 17.43 11.62
N GLY A 88 10.09 17.73 12.18
CA GLY A 88 9.48 16.91 13.22
C GLY A 88 10.22 17.00 14.57
N ALA A 89 10.99 18.07 14.83
CA ALA A 89 11.61 18.24 16.14
C ALA A 89 10.53 18.54 17.19
N ILE A 90 10.62 17.88 18.35
CA ILE A 90 9.70 18.05 19.46
C ILE A 90 10.43 18.54 20.71
N GLN A 91 9.76 19.32 21.53
CA GLN A 91 10.23 19.78 22.83
C GLN A 91 9.35 19.17 23.92
N VAL A 92 9.98 18.69 24.98
CA VAL A 92 9.32 17.98 26.07
C VAL A 92 9.69 18.61 27.41
N ASN A 93 8.75 18.62 28.36
CA ASN A 93 8.95 19.17 29.70
C ASN A 93 9.55 18.16 30.70
N ILE A 94 10.36 17.24 30.18
CA ILE A 94 11.11 16.27 30.95
C ILE A 94 12.58 16.39 30.53
N GLY A 95 13.48 16.37 31.51
CA GLY A 95 14.92 16.60 31.34
C GLY A 95 15.77 15.63 32.15
N GLY A 96 17.02 16.01 32.40
CA GLY A 96 18.01 15.18 33.09
C GLY A 96 17.57 14.74 34.49
N ASN A 97 16.90 15.63 35.24
CA ASN A 97 16.42 15.32 36.60
C ASN A 97 15.34 14.23 36.60
N GLN A 98 14.61 14.08 35.50
CA GLN A 98 13.56 13.06 35.34
C GLN A 98 14.12 11.74 34.76
N GLY A 99 15.43 11.67 34.54
CA GLY A 99 16.15 10.48 34.13
C GLY A 99 16.06 10.18 32.64
N LEU A 100 16.00 11.20 31.78
CA LEU A 100 16.12 11.07 30.32
C LEU A 100 17.50 10.58 29.83
N GLY A 101 18.40 10.27 30.76
CA GLY A 101 19.80 9.95 30.48
C GLY A 101 20.68 11.20 30.45
N SER A 102 21.83 11.07 29.82
CA SER A 102 22.79 12.14 29.57
C SER A 102 22.91 12.31 28.07
N ALA A 103 22.63 13.51 27.56
CA ALA A 103 22.92 13.89 26.19
C ALA A 103 23.49 15.30 26.21
N GLN A 104 24.73 15.50 25.76
CA GLN A 104 25.26 16.84 25.53
C GLN A 104 25.08 17.22 24.07
N GLN A 105 24.81 18.49 23.84
CA GLN A 105 24.69 19.06 22.51
C GLN A 105 26.04 18.95 21.79
N GLY A 106 26.08 18.25 20.66
CA GLY A 106 27.32 17.99 19.91
C GLY A 106 27.94 16.60 20.12
N ASP A 107 27.39 15.77 21.01
CA ASP A 107 27.80 14.37 21.14
C ASP A 107 27.49 13.55 19.88
N ASN A 108 28.21 12.43 19.72
CA ASN A 108 27.94 11.48 18.63
C ASN A 108 26.47 11.03 18.69
N PRO A 109 25.67 11.22 17.61
CA PRO A 109 24.25 10.88 17.58
C PRO A 109 23.97 9.41 17.96
N ALA A 110 24.92 8.50 17.70
CA ALA A 110 24.81 7.09 18.04
C ALA A 110 24.85 6.81 19.56
N ALA A 111 25.46 7.69 20.35
CA ALA A 111 25.57 7.55 21.81
C ALA A 111 24.39 8.17 22.56
N GLN A 112 23.54 8.96 21.87
CA GLN A 112 22.41 9.62 22.50
C GLN A 112 21.25 8.65 22.76
N PRO A 113 20.55 8.78 23.90
CA PRO A 113 19.41 7.93 24.24
C PRO A 113 18.27 8.12 23.23
N ILE A 114 17.64 7.00 22.88
CA ILE A 114 16.46 6.94 22.02
C ILE A 114 15.21 6.78 22.88
N ILE A 115 14.18 7.56 22.57
CA ILE A 115 12.91 7.60 23.27
C ILE A 115 11.81 7.36 22.26
N PHE A 116 10.86 6.52 22.64
CA PHE A 116 9.71 6.16 21.82
C PHE A 116 8.50 6.98 22.26
N ALA A 117 7.91 7.71 21.32
CA ALA A 117 6.81 8.64 21.59
C ALA A 117 5.46 8.08 21.13
N PHE A 118 4.45 8.27 21.98
CA PHE A 118 3.08 7.84 21.77
C PHE A 118 2.13 8.99 22.08
N GLN A 119 1.32 9.39 21.11
CA GLN A 119 0.30 10.42 21.29
C GLN A 119 -1.07 9.79 21.54
N PRO A 120 -2.00 10.46 22.24
CA PRO A 120 -3.35 9.96 22.42
C PRO A 120 -4.09 9.91 21.06
N ASP A 121 -4.72 8.77 20.78
CA ASP A 121 -5.53 8.56 19.59
C ASP A 121 -6.98 8.97 19.88
N GLN A 122 -7.47 10.00 19.20
CA GLN A 122 -8.85 10.48 19.38
C GLN A 122 -9.90 9.54 18.79
N SER A 123 -9.52 8.60 17.92
CA SER A 123 -10.44 7.64 17.31
C SER A 123 -10.80 6.48 18.25
N LYS A 124 -10.03 6.27 19.32
CA LYS A 124 -10.21 5.18 20.28
C LYS A 124 -10.19 5.71 21.71
N PRO A 125 -11.21 5.45 22.54
CA PRO A 125 -11.16 5.79 23.96
C PRO A 125 -9.93 5.12 24.60
N SER A 126 -9.03 5.91 25.20
CA SER A 126 -7.76 5.46 25.77
C SER A 126 -6.77 4.82 24.78
N GLY A 127 -6.97 5.02 23.47
CA GLY A 127 -6.02 4.61 22.46
C GLY A 127 -4.77 5.48 22.47
N VAL A 128 -3.62 4.88 22.18
CA VAL A 128 -2.38 5.60 21.90
C VAL A 128 -1.90 5.24 20.50
N ALA A 129 -1.50 6.24 19.74
CA ALA A 129 -0.88 6.11 18.44
C ALA A 129 0.63 6.28 18.59
N TYR A 130 1.40 5.36 18.03
CA TYR A 130 2.85 5.48 17.96
C TYR A 130 3.21 6.60 16.98
N VAL A 131 4.00 7.57 17.44
CA VAL A 131 4.48 8.69 16.64
C VAL A 131 5.82 8.36 16.01
N GLY A 132 6.74 7.80 16.80
CA GLY A 132 8.08 7.50 16.30
C GLY A 132 9.12 7.37 17.40
N ALA A 133 10.35 7.11 16.95
CA ALA A 133 11.53 7.10 17.80
C ALA A 133 12.28 8.42 17.66
N PHE A 134 12.70 9.00 18.77
CA PHE A 134 13.35 10.30 18.85
C PHE A 134 14.67 10.18 19.63
N ARG A 135 15.70 10.90 19.18
CA ARG A 135 16.97 11.06 19.90
C ARG A 135 16.93 12.36 20.68
N VAL A 136 17.54 12.34 21.87
CA VAL A 136 17.74 13.56 22.68
C VAL A 136 18.85 14.39 22.06
N SER A 137 18.50 15.53 21.46
CA SER A 137 19.46 16.45 20.82
C SER A 137 20.03 17.48 21.79
N ALA A 138 19.21 17.97 22.72
CA ALA A 138 19.61 18.91 23.77
C ALA A 138 18.86 18.55 25.05
N LEU A 139 19.59 18.52 26.17
CA LEU A 139 19.06 18.11 27.46
C LEU A 139 19.27 19.24 28.48
N GLU A 140 18.18 19.67 29.09
CA GLU A 140 18.16 20.60 30.21
C GLU A 140 17.73 19.88 31.48
N ALA A 141 17.77 20.57 32.63
CA ALA A 141 17.40 19.98 33.91
C ALA A 141 15.95 19.46 33.94
N ASN A 142 15.01 20.20 33.34
CA ASN A 142 13.56 19.91 33.34
C ASN A 142 12.94 19.96 31.94
N GLY A 143 13.75 19.89 30.89
CA GLY A 143 13.28 19.93 29.51
C GLY A 143 14.27 19.25 28.58
N ALA A 144 13.80 18.87 27.40
CA ALA A 144 14.65 18.33 26.36
C ALA A 144 14.11 18.67 24.98
N GLN A 145 15.02 18.81 24.02
CA GLN A 145 14.71 18.86 22.61
C GLN A 145 15.02 17.48 22.01
N LEU A 146 14.02 16.89 21.37
CA LEU A 146 14.12 15.60 20.72
C LEU A 146 14.00 15.76 19.20
N ILE A 147 14.85 15.04 18.47
CA ILE A 147 14.84 14.99 17.01
C ILE A 147 14.46 13.58 16.57
N PRO A 148 13.66 13.40 15.51
CA PRO A 148 13.24 12.07 15.12
C PRO A 148 14.45 11.28 14.58
N VAL A 149 14.56 10.00 14.94
CA VAL A 149 15.62 9.09 14.48
C VAL A 149 15.57 8.91 12.97
N ALA A 150 14.35 8.91 12.43
CA ALA A 150 14.05 8.78 11.02
C ALA A 150 13.28 10.02 10.58
N PRO A 151 13.54 10.58 9.39
CA PRO A 151 12.74 11.68 8.90
C PRO A 151 11.27 11.25 8.78
N PRO A 152 10.32 12.08 9.26
CA PRO A 152 8.90 11.79 9.14
C PRO A 152 8.46 11.82 7.67
N GLN A 153 7.37 11.11 7.36
CA GLN A 153 6.80 11.11 6.02
C GLN A 153 6.19 12.46 5.64
N PRO A 154 6.06 12.77 4.34
CA PRO A 154 5.38 13.97 3.88
C PRO A 154 3.96 14.06 4.46
N GLY A 155 3.69 15.13 5.23
CA GLY A 155 2.38 15.34 5.86
C GLY A 155 2.14 14.54 7.15
N GLU A 156 3.12 13.77 7.65
CA GLU A 156 2.96 13.04 8.91
C GLU A 156 2.95 14.00 10.11
N VAL A 157 3.88 14.96 10.13
CA VAL A 157 4.06 15.92 11.24
C VAL A 157 2.83 16.80 11.46
N THR A 158 2.03 17.04 10.42
CA THR A 158 0.78 17.84 10.55
C THR A 158 -0.29 17.10 11.33
N THR A 159 -0.19 15.77 11.45
CA THR A 159 -1.11 14.96 12.27
C THR A 159 -0.73 14.96 13.76
N TRP A 160 0.49 15.39 14.09
CA TRP A 160 1.00 15.39 15.46
C TRP A 160 0.39 16.54 16.25
N LYS A 161 -0.21 16.23 17.41
CA LYS A 161 -0.90 17.22 18.24
C LYS A 161 -0.05 17.58 19.45
N ASN A 162 0.07 18.87 19.75
CA ASN A 162 0.65 19.30 21.03
C ASN A 162 -0.22 18.81 22.21
N GLY A 163 0.42 18.44 23.31
CA GLY A 163 -0.28 18.01 24.52
C GLY A 163 0.41 16.86 25.26
N GLY A 164 -0.36 16.19 26.13
CA GLY A 164 0.13 15.07 26.92
C GLY A 164 0.41 13.85 26.06
N TRP A 165 1.70 13.52 25.88
CA TRP A 165 2.14 12.29 25.22
C TRP A 165 2.76 11.36 26.24
N ARG A 166 2.77 10.07 25.89
CA ARG A 166 3.51 9.06 26.63
C ARG A 166 4.83 8.79 25.92
N LEU A 167 5.92 8.97 26.65
CA LEU A 167 7.28 8.73 26.21
C LEU A 167 7.80 7.48 26.91
N ARG A 168 8.58 6.65 26.22
CA ARG A 168 9.13 5.41 26.78
C ARG A 168 10.60 5.26 26.43
N ALA A 169 11.37 4.78 27.40
CA ALA A 169 12.79 4.50 27.19
C ALA A 169 13.01 3.27 26.29
N LEU A 170 12.11 2.30 26.36
CA LEU A 170 12.22 1.04 25.62
C LEU A 170 10.86 0.57 25.11
N VAL A 171 10.88 0.00 23.91
CA VAL A 171 9.79 -0.77 23.30
C VAL A 171 10.30 -2.18 23.07
N PRO A 172 9.52 -3.24 23.34
CA PRO A 172 9.98 -4.60 23.16
C PRO A 172 10.51 -4.86 21.74
N PRO A 173 11.62 -5.61 21.58
CA PRO A 173 12.31 -5.76 20.29
C PRO A 173 11.43 -6.26 19.13
N ASN A 174 10.45 -7.12 19.46
CA ASN A 174 9.52 -7.73 18.52
C ASN A 174 8.68 -6.66 17.77
N TYR A 175 8.32 -5.57 18.45
CA TYR A 175 7.61 -4.46 17.81
C TYR A 175 8.55 -3.59 17.00
N ILE A 176 9.78 -3.38 17.47
CA ILE A 176 10.80 -2.60 16.75
C ILE A 176 11.13 -3.26 15.42
N SER A 177 11.40 -4.57 15.38
CA SER A 177 11.70 -5.28 14.14
C SER A 177 10.55 -5.17 13.15
N THR A 178 9.32 -5.33 13.61
CA THR A 178 8.12 -5.21 12.77
C THR A 178 7.97 -3.79 12.21
N LEU A 179 8.17 -2.76 13.04
CA LEU A 179 8.11 -1.36 12.60
C LEU A 179 9.20 -1.03 11.58
N VAL A 180 10.41 -1.55 11.77
CA VAL A 180 11.52 -1.37 10.81
C VAL A 180 11.18 -2.04 9.48
N THR A 181 10.72 -3.29 9.49
CA THR A 181 10.32 -4.00 8.26
C THR A 181 9.19 -3.28 7.55
N LEU A 182 8.13 -2.88 8.26
CA LEU A 182 7.02 -2.13 7.67
C LEU A 182 7.47 -0.80 7.04
N ARG A 183 8.45 -0.13 7.66
CA ARG A 183 9.02 1.10 7.12
C ARG A 183 9.85 0.83 5.87
N ASP A 184 10.69 -0.20 5.88
CA ASP A 184 11.52 -0.56 4.73
C ASP A 184 10.64 -0.97 3.54
N ASP A 185 9.58 -1.73 3.78
CA ASP A 185 8.55 -2.06 2.79
C ASP A 185 7.89 -0.79 2.22
N LEU A 186 7.54 0.18 3.08
CA LEU A 186 6.93 1.43 2.65
C LEU A 186 7.88 2.24 1.76
N VAL A 187 9.15 2.38 2.15
CA VAL A 187 10.18 3.06 1.35
C VAL A 187 10.35 2.37 -0.01
N GLU A 188 10.37 1.04 -0.05
CA GLU A 188 10.44 0.30 -1.31
C GLU A 188 9.22 0.60 -2.19
N ARG A 189 8.02 0.59 -1.63
CA ARG A 189 6.77 0.88 -2.35
C ARG A 189 6.75 2.31 -2.89
N GLU A 190 7.21 3.29 -2.12
CA GLU A 190 7.34 4.68 -2.59
C GLU A 190 8.32 4.80 -3.76
N GLN A 191 9.47 4.13 -3.68
CA GLN A 191 10.43 4.11 -4.78
C GLN A 191 9.85 3.46 -6.04
N GLN A 192 9.12 2.34 -5.88
CA GLN A 192 8.44 1.69 -7.00
C GLN A 192 7.36 2.60 -7.62
N LEU A 193 6.59 3.31 -6.79
CA LEU A 193 5.57 4.24 -7.23
C LEU A 193 6.19 5.40 -8.03
N LYS A 194 7.28 5.99 -7.53
CA LYS A 194 8.01 7.05 -8.23
C LYS A 194 8.55 6.58 -9.58
N ARG A 195 9.20 5.41 -9.63
CA ARG A 195 9.69 4.82 -10.90
C ARG A 195 8.57 4.60 -11.91
N LYS A 196 7.38 4.19 -11.46
CA LYS A 196 6.21 4.03 -12.34
C LYS A 196 5.69 5.39 -12.84
N GLN A 197 5.65 6.40 -12.00
CA GLN A 197 5.29 7.76 -12.40
C GLN A 197 6.26 8.33 -13.43
N ASP A 198 7.57 8.21 -13.19
CA ASP A 198 8.60 8.63 -14.14
C ASP A 198 8.45 7.89 -15.48
N ARG A 199 8.21 6.57 -15.43
CA ARG A 199 7.97 5.77 -16.63
C ARG A 199 6.73 6.21 -17.41
N ILE A 200 5.65 6.61 -16.74
CA ILE A 200 4.45 7.15 -17.39
C ILE A 200 4.78 8.46 -18.10
N GLN A 201 5.54 9.35 -17.46
CA GLN A 201 5.96 10.62 -18.07
C GLN A 201 6.81 10.38 -19.33
N ASP A 202 7.76 9.44 -19.27
CA ASP A 202 8.57 9.06 -20.44
C ASP A 202 7.72 8.49 -21.58
N LEU A 203 6.78 7.60 -21.27
CA LEU A 203 5.89 7.01 -22.26
C LEU A 203 5.00 8.07 -22.91
N ASN A 204 4.50 9.04 -22.13
CA ASN A 204 3.73 10.15 -22.67
C ASN A 204 4.58 11.01 -23.62
N ARG A 205 5.84 11.29 -23.28
CA ARG A 205 6.76 12.01 -24.15
C ARG A 205 7.03 11.25 -25.45
N LEU A 206 7.25 9.94 -25.38
CA LEU A 206 7.44 9.09 -26.56
C LEU A 206 6.18 9.04 -27.42
N LEU A 207 5.00 9.01 -26.80
CA LEU A 207 3.71 9.02 -27.50
C LEU A 207 3.54 10.33 -28.28
N VAL A 208 3.84 11.47 -27.68
CA VAL A 208 3.79 12.78 -28.35
C VAL A 208 4.74 12.80 -29.55
N ALA A 209 6.01 12.41 -29.37
CA ALA A 209 6.98 12.36 -30.46
C ALA A 209 6.60 11.36 -31.57
N ALA A 210 5.98 10.23 -31.21
CA ALA A 210 5.48 9.25 -32.17
C ALA A 210 4.29 9.80 -32.97
N LYS A 211 3.38 10.54 -32.34
CA LYS A 211 2.29 11.25 -33.02
C LYS A 211 2.83 12.29 -33.99
N GLU A 212 3.76 13.13 -33.55
CA GLU A 212 4.40 14.13 -34.42
C GLU A 212 5.06 13.48 -35.65
N ARG A 213 5.76 12.36 -35.47
CA ARG A 213 6.35 11.61 -36.59
C ARG A 213 5.30 11.01 -37.52
N LEU A 214 4.22 10.46 -36.96
CA LEU A 214 3.13 9.89 -37.72
C LEU A 214 2.44 11.00 -38.54
N ASP A 215 2.15 12.14 -37.93
CA ASP A 215 1.55 13.30 -38.59
C ASP A 215 2.47 13.83 -39.69
N ALA A 216 3.79 13.90 -39.45
CA ALA A 216 4.78 14.26 -40.47
C ALA A 216 4.76 13.27 -41.65
N ARG A 217 4.73 11.95 -41.40
CA ARG A 217 4.64 10.95 -42.49
C ARG A 217 3.33 11.03 -43.25
N ILE A 218 2.21 11.25 -42.56
CA ILE A 218 0.91 11.47 -43.21
C ILE A 218 0.97 12.72 -44.09
N SER A 219 1.58 13.80 -43.61
CA SER A 219 1.76 15.04 -44.37
C SER A 219 2.66 14.87 -45.61
N GLU A 220 3.71 14.04 -45.52
CA GLU A 220 4.57 13.71 -46.68
C GLU A 220 3.81 12.89 -47.73
N LEU A 221 2.96 11.94 -47.30
CA LEU A 221 2.25 11.04 -48.20
C LEU A 221 1.07 11.72 -48.91
N ILE A 222 0.22 12.40 -48.15
CA ILE A 222 -1.07 12.94 -48.63
C ILE A 222 -0.94 14.43 -49.00
N GLY A 223 0.12 15.10 -48.55
CA GLY A 223 0.22 16.55 -48.58
C GLY A 223 -0.41 17.17 -47.33
N SER A 224 0.03 18.36 -46.96
CA SER A 224 -0.59 19.15 -45.89
C SER A 224 -0.67 20.62 -46.26
N GLU A 225 -1.61 21.37 -45.66
CA GLU A 225 -1.71 22.82 -45.84
C GLU A 225 -0.44 23.57 -45.41
N ASN A 226 0.39 22.94 -44.56
CA ASN A 226 1.66 23.46 -44.07
C ASN A 226 2.87 23.01 -44.93
N ALA A 227 2.65 22.31 -46.04
CA ALA A 227 3.73 21.90 -46.93
C ALA A 227 4.43 23.14 -47.54
N PRO A 228 5.77 23.12 -47.68
CA PRO A 228 6.49 24.22 -48.31
C PRO A 228 5.97 24.46 -49.74
N GLN A 229 5.39 25.63 -49.98
CA GLN A 229 4.80 26.01 -51.28
C GLN A 229 5.83 26.56 -52.28
N GLU A 230 7.12 26.55 -51.92
CA GLU A 230 8.18 27.12 -52.75
C GLU A 230 8.24 26.43 -54.13
N GLN A 231 8.14 27.21 -55.19
CA GLN A 231 8.12 26.72 -56.58
C GLN A 231 9.41 25.99 -57.00
N ALA A 232 10.50 26.18 -56.25
CA ALA A 232 11.77 25.51 -56.49
C ALA A 232 11.79 24.05 -55.98
N LEU A 233 10.79 23.64 -55.18
CA LEU A 233 10.72 22.28 -54.66
C LEU A 233 9.97 21.36 -55.64
N PRO A 234 10.39 20.08 -55.74
CA PRO A 234 9.68 19.04 -56.47
C PRO A 234 8.19 19.01 -56.13
N VAL A 235 7.36 18.70 -57.13
CA VAL A 235 5.90 18.73 -57.01
C VAL A 235 5.44 17.77 -55.90
N GLU A 236 6.08 16.61 -55.78
CA GLU A 236 5.75 15.60 -54.76
C GLU A 236 5.89 16.11 -53.32
N LEU A 237 6.81 17.04 -53.05
CA LEU A 237 7.00 17.64 -51.72
C LEU A 237 5.98 18.75 -51.42
N ARG A 238 5.29 19.26 -52.45
CA ARG A 238 4.31 20.35 -52.35
C ARG A 238 2.88 19.85 -52.20
N ILE A 239 2.51 18.83 -52.97
CA ILE A 239 1.14 18.29 -53.00
C ILE A 239 1.01 16.91 -52.32
N GLY A 240 2.11 16.36 -51.83
CA GLY A 240 2.19 15.01 -51.29
C GLY A 240 2.66 14.00 -52.34
N LEU A 241 3.36 12.96 -51.88
CA LEU A 241 3.94 11.94 -52.74
C LEU A 241 2.90 11.22 -53.61
N VAL A 242 1.71 10.97 -53.07
CA VAL A 242 0.63 10.25 -53.79
C VAL A 242 0.12 11.08 -54.97
N ALA A 243 -0.19 12.36 -54.73
CA ALA A 243 -0.67 13.25 -55.79
C ALA A 243 0.45 13.61 -56.79
N GLY A 244 1.69 13.74 -56.32
CA GLY A 244 2.87 13.94 -57.17
C GLY A 244 3.07 12.78 -58.15
N LEU A 245 2.99 11.54 -57.66
CA LEU A 245 3.07 10.34 -58.51
C LEU A 245 1.95 10.29 -59.56
N GLU A 246 0.73 10.67 -59.19
CA GLU A 246 -0.39 10.70 -60.15
C GLU A 246 -0.12 11.70 -61.28
N VAL A 247 0.41 12.88 -60.97
CA VAL A 247 0.79 13.89 -61.97
C VAL A 247 1.93 13.38 -62.86
N GLU A 248 2.95 12.74 -62.28
CA GLU A 248 4.07 12.19 -63.04
C GLU A 248 3.62 11.05 -63.97
N GLU A 249 2.72 10.18 -63.51
CA GLU A 249 2.11 9.15 -64.36
C GLU A 249 1.28 9.73 -65.49
N GLN A 250 0.53 10.81 -65.25
CA GLN A 250 -0.22 11.51 -66.29
C GLN A 250 0.71 12.13 -67.34
N MET A 251 1.80 12.78 -66.94
CA MET A 251 2.80 13.32 -67.86
C MET A 251 3.45 12.21 -68.69
N ARG A 252 3.86 11.12 -68.03
CA ARG A 252 4.42 9.95 -68.72
C ARG A 252 3.44 9.36 -69.75
N ASN A 253 2.16 9.27 -69.40
CA ASN A 253 1.13 8.81 -70.33
C ASN A 253 0.96 9.74 -71.53
N GLN A 254 1.05 11.06 -71.34
CA GLN A 254 1.01 12.03 -72.44
C GLN A 254 2.24 11.90 -73.34
N GLU A 255 3.44 11.81 -72.77
CA GLU A 255 4.69 11.60 -73.53
C GLU A 255 4.64 10.31 -74.36
N PHE A 256 4.10 9.22 -73.81
CA PHE A 256 3.89 7.98 -74.56
C PHE A 256 2.94 8.16 -75.74
N GLN A 257 1.85 8.91 -75.56
CA GLN A 257 0.92 9.21 -76.65
C GLN A 257 1.56 10.08 -77.75
N GLU A 258 2.35 11.08 -77.37
CA GLU A 258 3.09 11.92 -78.32
C GLU A 258 4.14 11.13 -79.08
N THR A 259 4.87 10.27 -78.38
CA THR A 259 5.86 9.37 -78.99
C THR A 259 5.19 8.41 -79.98
N ASP A 260 4.02 7.85 -79.64
CA ASP A 260 3.28 6.99 -80.56
C ASP A 260 2.76 7.76 -81.79
N LYS A 261 2.23 8.99 -81.60
CA LYS A 261 1.85 9.87 -82.72
C LYS A 261 3.04 10.14 -83.65
N LEU A 262 4.18 10.54 -83.08
CA LEU A 262 5.40 10.81 -83.84
C LEU A 262 5.87 9.57 -84.60
N ARG A 263 5.78 8.38 -83.98
CA ARG A 263 6.10 7.10 -84.63
C ARG A 263 5.17 6.81 -85.80
N ARG A 264 3.86 7.05 -85.65
CA ARG A 264 2.88 6.90 -86.74
C ARG A 264 3.12 7.88 -87.88
N ASP A 265 3.46 9.12 -87.57
CA ASP A 265 3.76 10.13 -88.58
C ASP A 265 5.07 9.84 -89.31
N LEU A 266 6.13 9.41 -88.62
CA LEU A 266 7.37 8.92 -89.23
C LEU A 266 7.11 7.74 -90.16
N LEU A 267 6.30 6.77 -89.73
CA LEU A 267 5.89 5.64 -90.57
C LEU A 267 5.10 6.10 -91.79
N ARG A 268 4.24 7.12 -91.66
CA ARG A 268 3.49 7.69 -92.80
C ARG A 268 4.45 8.35 -93.78
N VAL A 269 5.35 9.21 -93.31
CA VAL A 269 6.36 9.89 -94.14
C VAL A 269 7.24 8.87 -94.86
N TYR A 270 7.70 7.83 -94.16
CA TYR A 270 8.50 6.75 -94.75
C TYR A 270 7.73 6.01 -95.85
N LYS A 271 6.45 5.67 -95.62
CA LYS A 271 5.59 5.06 -96.64
C LYS A 271 5.40 5.98 -97.85
N THR A 272 5.18 7.28 -97.63
CA THR A 272 5.04 8.26 -98.71
C THR A 272 6.33 8.42 -99.51
N GLN A 273 7.48 8.43 -98.84
CA GLN A 273 8.78 8.44 -99.51
C GLN A 273 8.97 7.18 -100.35
N GLN A 274 8.59 6.01 -99.82
CA GLN A 274 8.68 4.75 -100.55
C GLN A 274 7.75 4.72 -101.76
N SER A 275 6.52 5.25 -101.65
CA SER A 275 5.61 5.35 -102.80
C SER A 275 6.11 6.35 -103.85
N LEU A 276 6.68 7.48 -103.45
CA LEU A 276 7.32 8.44 -104.36
C LEU A 276 8.51 7.84 -105.09
N ILE A 277 9.36 7.06 -104.40
CA ILE A 277 10.48 6.33 -105.03
C ILE A 277 9.94 5.35 -106.06
N GLN A 278 8.88 4.61 -105.74
CA GLN A 278 8.23 3.70 -106.69
C GLN A 278 7.68 4.46 -107.89
N GLU A 279 6.94 5.56 -107.68
CA GLU A 279 6.36 6.39 -108.75
C GLU A 279 7.44 7.02 -109.66
N VAL A 280 8.52 7.56 -109.09
CA VAL A 280 9.67 8.05 -109.89
C VAL A 280 10.32 6.91 -110.66
N SER A 281 10.45 5.71 -110.08
CA SER A 281 10.99 4.56 -110.79
C SER A 281 10.10 4.12 -111.96
N GLU A 282 8.78 4.23 -111.83
CA GLU A 282 7.82 3.93 -112.89
C GLU A 282 7.83 5.00 -113.98
N LEU A 283 7.84 6.29 -113.62
CA LEU A 283 7.99 7.41 -114.56
C LEU A 283 9.32 7.35 -115.32
N THR A 284 10.40 6.94 -114.65
CA THR A 284 11.71 6.76 -115.29
C THR A 284 11.69 5.63 -116.33
N LYS A 285 10.91 4.57 -116.09
CA LYS A 285 10.69 3.49 -117.07
C LYS A 285 9.81 3.93 -118.25
N GLN A 286 9.03 5.01 -118.12
CA GLN A 286 8.19 5.57 -119.17
C GLN A 286 8.89 6.66 -120.00
N LEU A 287 10.09 7.10 -119.62
CA LEU A 287 10.88 8.02 -120.43
C LEU A 287 11.46 7.29 -121.66
N PRO A 288 11.38 7.87 -122.87
CA PRO A 288 11.92 7.23 -124.07
C PRO A 288 13.43 7.10 -123.94
N THR A 289 13.92 5.86 -123.93
CA THR A 289 15.34 5.55 -124.05
C THR A 289 15.85 6.07 -125.38
N LYS A 290 16.66 7.13 -125.37
CA LYS A 290 17.41 7.55 -126.56
C LYS A 290 18.43 6.48 -126.93
N LYS A 291 18.05 5.62 -127.87
CA LYS A 291 18.82 5.28 -129.07
C LYS A 291 17.94 4.48 -130.04
#